data_AF-A0A934XRH0-F1
#
_entry.id   AF-A0A934XRH0-F1
#
_cell.length_a   1.000
_cell.length_b   1.000
_cell.length_c   1.000
_cell.angle_alpha   90.00
_cell.angle_beta   90.00
_cell.angle_gamma   90.00
#
_symmetry.space_group_name_H-M   'P 1'
#
loop_
_entity.id
_entity.type
_entity.pdbx_description
1 polymer ?
#
loop_
_entity_poly.entity_id
_entity_poly.type
_entity_poly.pdbx_seq_one_letter_code
_entity_poly.pdbx_strand_id
1 'polypeptide(L)'
;MTALSVGATARIAEVLDVAERLTLTERLLLARFLLDSVLTKEIDEEADWRHLSLSAFEKEWDNEEDAVYDDWRAIYGVPTR
;
A
#
# COMPACT_ATOMS: atom_id res chain seq x y z
N MET A 1 -28.09 -0.76 0.99
CA MET A 1 -28.37 0.32 0.01
C MET A 1 -27.89 1.63 0.61
N THR A 2 -26.66 2.02 0.31
CA THR A 2 -26.06 3.27 0.79
C THR A 2 -26.56 4.39 -0.13
N ALA A 3 -27.37 5.30 0.40
CA ALA A 3 -27.83 6.46 -0.36
C ALA A 3 -26.61 7.33 -0.67
N LEU A 4 -26.23 7.42 -1.95
CA LEU A 4 -25.23 8.39 -2.40
C LEU A 4 -25.72 9.79 -2.01
N SER A 5 -24.93 10.51 -1.22
CA SER A 5 -25.31 11.85 -0.76
C SER A 5 -25.56 12.76 -1.98
N VAL A 6 -26.57 13.62 -1.90
CA VAL A 6 -26.97 14.54 -2.99
C VAL A 6 -25.78 15.38 -3.51
N GLY A 7 -24.82 15.70 -2.64
CA GLY A 7 -23.60 16.42 -3.01
C GLY A 7 -22.61 15.60 -3.88
N ALA A 8 -22.55 14.29 -3.68
CA ALA A 8 -21.74 13.41 -4.54
C ALA A 8 -22.31 13.37 -5.97
N THR A 9 -23.63 13.36 -6.11
CA THR A 9 -24.31 13.34 -7.41
C THR A 9 -24.11 14.66 -8.18
N ALA A 10 -24.16 15.80 -7.51
CA ALA A 10 -23.90 17.10 -8.11
C ALA A 10 -22.44 17.22 -8.61
N ARG A 11 -21.48 16.77 -7.80
CA ARG A 11 -20.06 16.79 -8.18
C ARG A 11 -19.75 15.86 -9.35
N ILE A 12 -20.38 14.69 -9.41
CA ILE A 12 -20.24 13.76 -10.53
C ILE A 12 -20.80 14.40 -11.81
N ALA A 13 -21.94 15.10 -11.73
CA ALA A 13 -22.52 15.79 -12.89
C ALA A 13 -21.58 16.88 -13.43
N GLU A 14 -20.94 17.66 -12.56
CA GLU A 14 -19.92 18.66 -12.98
C GLU A 14 -18.73 18.00 -13.71
N VAL A 15 -18.24 16.87 -13.20
CA VAL A 15 -17.11 16.16 -13.81
C VAL A 15 -17.50 15.61 -15.19
N LEU A 16 -18.73 15.12 -15.34
CA LEU A 16 -19.23 14.64 -16.63
C LEU A 16 -19.39 15.78 -17.65
N ASP A 17 -19.89 16.95 -17.23
CA ASP A 17 -19.97 18.14 -18.11
C ASP A 17 -18.58 18.59 -18.59
N VAL A 18 -17.58 18.54 -17.71
CA VAL A 18 -16.19 18.83 -18.09
C VAL A 18 -15.65 17.77 -19.06
N ALA A 19 -15.96 16.49 -18.83
CA ALA A 19 -15.53 15.40 -19.70
C ALA A 19 -16.16 15.45 -21.10
N GLU A 20 -17.38 15.98 -21.24
CA GLU A 20 -18.03 16.18 -22.54
C GLU A 20 -17.30 17.22 -23.40
N ARG A 21 -16.67 18.21 -22.78
CA ARG A 21 -15.88 19.26 -23.46
C ARG A 21 -14.50 18.79 -23.93
N LEU A 22 -14.07 17.61 -23.52
CA LEU A 22 -12.79 17.02 -23.91
C LEU A 22 -12.81 16.47 -25.35
N THR A 23 -11.66 16.51 -26.00
CA THR A 23 -11.44 15.82 -27.27
C THR A 23 -11.47 14.29 -27.09
N LEU A 24 -11.58 13.55 -28.20
CA LEU A 24 -11.55 12.09 -28.17
C LEU A 24 -10.30 11.54 -27.47
N THR A 25 -9.12 12.09 -27.79
CA THR A 25 -7.84 11.65 -27.21
C THR A 25 -7.80 11.90 -25.70
N GLU A 26 -8.22 13.08 -25.25
CA GLU A 26 -8.25 13.42 -23.82
C GLU A 26 -9.24 12.54 -23.05
N ARG A 27 -10.40 12.21 -23.63
CA ARG A 27 -11.35 11.27 -23.01
C ARG A 27 -10.78 9.87 -22.87
N LEU A 28 -10.02 9.39 -23.87
CA LEU A 28 -9.37 8.08 -23.79
C LEU A 28 -8.27 8.06 -22.71
N LEU A 29 -7.49 9.13 -22.60
CA LEU A 29 -6.49 9.27 -21.53
C LEU A 29 -7.14 9.31 -20.15
N LEU A 30 -8.21 10.09 -19.99
CA LEU A 30 -8.98 10.15 -18.75
C LEU A 30 -9.54 8.77 -18.37
N ALA A 31 -10.11 8.04 -19.33
CA ALA A 31 -10.63 6.69 -19.11
C ALA A 31 -9.53 5.73 -18.66
N ARG A 32 -8.33 5.79 -19.27
CA ARG A 32 -7.18 5.00 -18.84
C ARG A 32 -6.77 5.33 -17.41
N PHE A 33 -6.64 6.62 -17.06
CA PHE A 33 -6.25 7.01 -15.70
C PHE A 33 -7.29 6.64 -14.65
N LEU A 34 -8.58 6.77 -14.95
CA LEU A 34 -9.65 6.34 -14.06
C LEU A 34 -9.62 4.83 -13.87
N LEU A 35 -9.42 4.06 -14.94
CA LEU A 35 -9.27 2.60 -14.86
C LEU A 35 -8.03 2.23 -14.03
N ASP A 36 -6.88 2.85 -14.32
CA ASP A 36 -5.65 2.67 -13.54
C ASP A 36 -5.91 2.99 -12.07
N SER A 37 -6.63 4.06 -11.72
CA SER A 37 -6.93 4.43 -10.32
C SER A 37 -7.80 3.42 -9.56
N VAL A 38 -8.64 2.68 -10.26
CA VAL A 38 -9.47 1.62 -9.67
C VAL A 38 -8.66 0.34 -9.51
N LEU A 39 -7.84 0.00 -10.50
CA LEU A 39 -7.02 -1.22 -10.51
C LEU A 39 -5.79 -1.10 -9.59
N THR A 40 -5.14 0.07 -9.53
CA THR A 40 -3.98 0.33 -8.65
C THR A 40 -4.34 0.39 -7.18
N LYS A 41 -5.63 0.34 -6.81
CA LYS A 41 -6.03 0.17 -5.40
C LYS A 41 -5.65 -1.21 -4.84
N GLU A 42 -5.37 -2.20 -5.69
CA GLU A 42 -4.73 -3.47 -5.31
C GLU A 42 -3.20 -3.32 -5.10
N ILE A 43 -2.58 -2.21 -5.51
CA ILE A 43 -1.11 -1.99 -5.41
C ILE A 43 -0.71 -1.36 -4.06
N ASP A 44 -1.65 -1.20 -3.12
CA ASP A 44 -1.31 -0.84 -1.73
C ASP A 44 -0.93 -2.08 -0.89
N GLU A 45 -1.12 -3.30 -1.43
CA GLU A 45 -0.73 -4.53 -0.76
C GLU A 45 0.75 -4.53 -0.38
N GLU A 46 1.66 -4.05 -1.24
CA GLU A 46 3.09 -4.04 -0.92
C GLU A 46 3.45 -3.01 0.17
N ALA A 47 2.76 -1.88 0.23
CA ALA A 47 2.94 -0.91 1.30
C ALA A 47 2.38 -1.45 2.63
N ASP A 48 1.23 -2.12 2.60
CA ASP A 48 0.63 -2.81 3.74
C ASP A 48 1.51 -3.96 4.23
N TRP A 49 2.04 -4.80 3.32
CA TRP A 49 2.99 -5.86 3.64
C TRP A 49 4.27 -5.31 4.26
N ARG A 50 4.83 -4.21 3.75
CA ARG A 50 6.01 -3.56 4.33
C ARG A 50 5.74 -3.04 5.74
N HIS A 51 4.59 -2.41 5.98
CA HIS A 51 4.23 -1.90 7.29
C HIS A 51 3.96 -3.03 8.31
N LEU A 52 3.24 -4.07 7.91
CA LEU A 52 2.96 -5.23 8.77
C LEU A 52 4.21 -6.05 9.05
N SER A 53 5.07 -6.25 8.04
CA SER A 53 6.32 -7.02 8.21
C SER A 53 7.33 -6.31 9.10
N LEU A 54 7.45 -4.97 9.04
CA LEU A 54 8.40 -4.24 9.87
C LEU A 54 8.11 -4.44 11.37
N SER A 55 6.86 -4.26 11.79
CA SER A 55 6.50 -4.41 13.21
C SER A 55 6.59 -5.86 13.70
N ALA A 56 6.26 -6.83 12.85
CA ALA A 56 6.44 -8.25 13.15
C ALA A 56 7.93 -8.61 13.26
N PHE A 57 8.76 -8.09 12.35
CA PHE A 57 10.19 -8.34 12.30
C PHE A 57 10.92 -7.71 13.49
N GLU A 58 10.60 -6.48 13.86
CA GLU A 58 11.17 -5.81 15.04
C GLU A 58 10.93 -6.61 16.32
N LYS A 59 9.73 -7.20 16.46
CA LYS A 59 9.38 -8.03 17.62
C LYS A 59 10.15 -9.34 17.67
N GLU A 60 10.40 -9.96 16.51
CA GLU A 60 11.12 -11.23 16.43
C GLU A 60 12.64 -11.05 16.47
N TRP A 61 13.15 -9.91 15.99
CA TRP A 61 14.59 -9.66 15.89
C TRP A 61 15.29 -9.50 17.24
N ASP A 62 14.59 -8.95 18.25
CA ASP A 62 15.12 -8.70 19.60
C ASP A 62 14.34 -9.53 20.63
N ASN A 63 14.37 -10.85 20.47
CA ASN A 63 13.65 -11.77 21.34
C ASN A 63 14.60 -12.45 22.36
N GLU A 64 14.09 -12.67 23.58
CA GLU A 64 14.86 -13.23 24.70
C GLU A 64 15.29 -14.69 24.47
N GLU A 65 14.58 -15.44 23.60
CA GLU A 65 14.89 -16.83 23.29
C GLU A 65 16.16 -16.93 22.43
N ASP A 66 16.28 -16.08 21.42
CA ASP A 66 17.44 -16.01 20.53
C ASP A 66 18.63 -15.25 21.13
N ALA A 67 18.40 -14.38 22.11
CA ALA A 67 19.46 -13.72 22.87
C ALA A 67 20.45 -14.70 23.53
N VAL A 68 20.04 -15.97 23.74
CA VAL A 68 20.93 -17.05 24.18
C VAL A 68 22.10 -17.25 23.22
N TYR A 69 21.93 -16.95 21.93
CA TYR A 69 22.96 -17.06 20.90
C TYR A 69 23.87 -15.83 20.76
N ASP A 70 23.69 -14.78 21.57
CA ASP A 70 24.56 -13.60 21.56
C ASP A 70 26.02 -13.96 21.84
N ASP A 71 26.23 -14.95 22.73
CA ASP A 71 27.54 -15.54 23.01
C ASP A 71 27.82 -16.78 22.15
N TRP A 72 27.48 -16.71 20.85
CA TRP A 72 27.71 -17.80 19.89
C TRP A 72 29.17 -18.27 19.89
N ARG A 73 30.13 -17.40 20.20
CA ARG A 73 31.54 -17.78 20.29
C ARG A 73 31.80 -18.77 21.42
N ALA A 74 31.21 -18.56 22.60
CA ALA A 74 31.31 -19.54 23.68
C ALA A 74 30.57 -20.84 23.33
N ILE A 75 29.42 -20.75 22.68
CA ILE A 75 28.60 -21.92 22.27
C ILE A 75 29.36 -22.81 21.27
N TYR A 76 30.04 -22.20 20.30
CA TYR A 76 30.75 -22.90 19.23
C TYR A 76 32.27 -23.01 19.43
N GLY A 77 32.80 -22.57 20.58
CA GLY A 77 34.23 -22.66 20.90
C GLY A 77 35.14 -21.80 20.01
N VAL A 78 34.63 -20.68 19.51
CA VAL A 78 35.37 -19.77 18.62
C VAL A 78 36.26 -18.85 19.44
N PRO A 79 37.59 -18.81 19.22
CA PRO A 79 38.50 -17.99 20.00
C PRO A 79 38.20 -16.49 19.89
N THR A 80 38.18 -15.79 21.02
CA THR A 80 38.28 -14.33 21.07
C THR A 80 39.74 -13.93 20.83
N ARG A 81 39.97 -13.22 19.73
CA ARG A 81 41.29 -12.81 19.26
C ARG A 81 41.88 -11.70 20.09
#